data_AF-A0AAC9ARC5-F1
#
_entry.id   AF-A0AAC9ARC5-F1
#
_cell.length_a   1.000
_cell.length_b   1.000
_cell.length_c   1.000
_cell.angle_alpha   90.00
_cell.angle_beta   90.00
_cell.angle_gamma   90.00
#
_symmetry.space_group_name_H-M   'P 1'
#
loop_
_entity.id
_entity.type
_entity.pdbx_description
1 polymer ?
#
loop_
_entity_poly.entity_id
_entity_poly.type
_entity_poly.pdbx_seq_one_letter_code
_entity_poly.pdbx_strand_id
1 'polypeptide(L)'
;MMSDRIPCINPRCRRTAADDGESGEIICGKCFRTLPAATRQEHRRLWRELRKWERRITRSGDDLKANRMRRVRDRLSDQLNMHWDTCIKTQFLAPEKPAGLDAFLEEVGL
;
A
#
# COMPACT_ATOMS: atom_id res chain seq x y z
N MET A 1 -22.50 -6.33 -12.65
CA MET A 1 -22.28 -4.92 -12.23
C MET A 1 -20.82 -4.80 -11.83
N MET A 2 -19.96 -4.35 -12.73
CA MET A 2 -18.59 -4.02 -12.34
C MET A 2 -18.69 -2.74 -11.53
N SER A 3 -18.31 -2.75 -10.25
CA SER A 3 -18.36 -1.51 -9.48
C SER A 3 -17.29 -0.59 -10.03
N ASP A 4 -17.67 0.59 -10.54
CA ASP A 4 -16.77 1.66 -11.03
C ASP A 4 -15.87 2.25 -9.92
N ARG A 5 -15.74 1.54 -8.80
CA ARG A 5 -15.20 1.99 -7.53
C ARG A 5 -14.33 0.92 -6.92
N ILE A 6 -13.11 1.29 -6.57
CA ILE A 6 -12.16 0.41 -5.90
C ILE A 6 -12.30 0.59 -4.37
N PRO A 7 -12.51 -0.48 -3.59
CA PRO A 7 -12.68 -0.37 -2.14
C PRO A 7 -11.37 -0.13 -1.39
N CYS A 8 -11.48 0.49 -0.20
CA CYS A 8 -10.36 0.57 0.72
C CYS A 8 -10.01 -0.83 1.29
N ILE A 9 -8.72 -1.18 1.37
CA ILE A 9 -8.21 -2.44 1.94
C ILE A 9 -8.60 -2.68 3.39
N ASN A 10 -8.99 -1.63 4.13
CA ASN A 10 -9.46 -1.79 5.49
C ASN A 10 -10.92 -2.26 5.44
N PRO A 11 -11.24 -3.49 5.87
CA PRO A 11 -12.60 -4.03 5.78
C PRO A 11 -13.62 -3.24 6.63
N ARG A 12 -13.15 -2.46 7.62
CA ARG A 12 -13.98 -1.58 8.45
C ARG A 12 -14.18 -0.19 7.83
N CYS A 13 -13.55 0.09 6.69
CA CYS A 13 -13.64 1.36 5.98
C CYS A 13 -14.55 1.25 4.76
N ARG A 14 -15.51 2.16 4.65
CA ARG A 14 -16.44 2.23 3.50
C ARG A 14 -16.01 3.21 2.39
N ARG A 15 -14.77 3.72 2.44
CA ARG A 15 -14.28 4.63 1.39
C ARG A 15 -13.90 3.85 0.14
N THR A 16 -14.15 4.45 -1.00
CA THR A 16 -13.77 3.94 -2.32
C THR A 16 -13.05 5.01 -3.13
N ALA A 17 -12.26 4.61 -4.11
CA ALA A 17 -11.76 5.47 -5.19
C ALA A 17 -12.47 5.15 -6.51
N ALA A 18 -12.33 6.01 -7.52
CA ALA A 18 -12.74 5.65 -8.88
C ALA A 18 -11.85 4.52 -9.38
N ASP A 19 -12.41 3.63 -10.20
CA ASP A 19 -11.64 2.60 -10.89
C ASP A 19 -10.61 3.22 -11.84
N ASP A 20 -9.37 2.76 -11.73
CA ASP A 20 -8.25 3.15 -12.58
C ASP A 20 -7.93 2.09 -13.65
N GLY A 21 -8.62 0.94 -13.63
CA GLY A 21 -8.41 -0.17 -14.55
C GLY A 21 -7.17 -1.03 -14.25
N GLU A 22 -6.41 -0.68 -13.21
CA GLU A 22 -5.15 -1.33 -12.85
C GLU A 22 -5.19 -1.94 -11.45
N SER A 23 -5.88 -1.29 -10.51
CA SER A 23 -5.85 -1.60 -9.08
C SER A 23 -7.14 -2.30 -8.63
N GLY A 24 -7.01 -3.44 -7.96
CA GLY A 24 -8.17 -4.12 -7.34
C GLY A 24 -8.57 -3.56 -5.97
N GLU A 25 -7.71 -2.75 -5.36
CA GLU A 25 -7.87 -2.25 -4.00
C GLU A 25 -7.07 -0.94 -3.78
N ILE A 26 -7.44 -0.15 -2.78
CA ILE A 26 -6.72 1.09 -2.42
C ILE A 26 -6.58 1.25 -0.90
N ILE A 27 -5.71 2.14 -0.43
CA ILE A 27 -5.75 2.62 0.95
C ILE A 27 -6.16 4.07 0.98
N CYS A 28 -7.29 4.36 1.62
CA CYS A 28 -7.74 5.75 1.74
C CYS A 28 -6.82 6.56 2.67
N GLY A 29 -6.75 7.88 2.47
CA GLY A 29 -5.88 8.74 3.29
C GLY A 29 -6.16 8.68 4.80
N LYS A 30 -7.40 8.36 5.23
CA LYS A 30 -7.71 8.18 6.66
C LYS A 30 -7.05 6.92 7.21
N CYS A 31 -7.22 5.77 6.54
CA CYS A 31 -6.60 4.51 6.95
C CYS A 31 -5.08 4.53 6.77
N PHE A 32 -4.57 5.21 5.74
CA PHE A 32 -3.13 5.39 5.60
C PHE A 32 -2.52 6.12 6.79
N ARG A 33 -3.22 7.11 7.37
CA ARG A 33 -2.74 7.84 8.55
C ARG A 33 -2.72 7.03 9.85
N THR A 34 -3.47 5.93 9.94
CA THR A 34 -3.47 5.06 11.13
C THR A 34 -2.27 4.11 11.15
N LEU A 35 -1.57 3.94 10.02
CA LEU A 35 -0.37 3.11 9.95
C LEU A 35 0.78 3.67 10.81
N PRO A 36 1.68 2.79 11.30
CA PRO A 36 2.91 3.20 11.99
C PRO A 36 3.68 4.26 11.20
N ALA A 37 4.27 5.22 11.91
CA ALA A 37 4.97 6.34 11.28
C ALA A 37 6.09 5.87 10.34
N ALA A 38 6.86 4.86 10.75
CA ALA A 38 7.90 4.24 9.94
C ALA A 38 7.36 3.67 8.62
N THR A 39 6.27 2.89 8.68
CA THR A 39 5.60 2.31 7.49
C THR A 39 5.15 3.39 6.51
N ARG A 40 4.57 4.49 7.02
CA ARG A 40 4.13 5.62 6.18
C ARG A 40 5.30 6.34 5.52
N GLN A 41 6.38 6.55 6.27
CA GLN A 41 7.57 7.24 5.78
C GLN A 41 8.27 6.44 4.69
N GLU A 42 8.43 5.12 4.88
CA GLU A 42 9.06 4.25 3.89
C GLU A 42 8.24 4.16 2.60
N HIS A 43 6.93 3.96 2.71
CA HIS A 43 6.06 3.94 1.53
C HIS A 43 6.14 5.26 0.72
N ARG A 44 6.15 6.40 1.41
CA ARG A 44 6.34 7.72 0.77
C ARG A 44 7.74 7.89 0.20
N ARG A 45 8.77 7.28 0.79
CA ARG A 45 10.15 7.31 0.28
C ARG A 45 10.23 6.56 -1.05
N LEU A 46 9.70 5.34 -1.10
CA LEU A 46 9.65 4.51 -2.30
C LEU A 46 8.91 5.22 -3.44
N TRP A 47 7.72 5.76 -3.19
CA TRP A 47 6.98 6.56 -4.18
C TRP A 47 7.75 7.78 -4.68
N ARG A 48 8.46 8.50 -3.80
CA ARG A 48 9.27 9.67 -4.20
C ARG A 48 10.43 9.27 -5.12
N GLU A 49 11.12 8.18 -4.81
CA GLU A 49 12.20 7.66 -5.65
C GLU A 49 11.67 7.13 -6.98
N LEU A 50 10.53 6.42 -6.99
CA LEU A 50 9.89 5.96 -8.22
C LEU A 50 9.59 7.14 -9.18
N ARG A 51 8.87 8.16 -8.67
CA ARG A 51 8.53 9.38 -9.45
C ARG A 51 9.76 10.18 -9.90
N LYS A 52 10.86 10.10 -9.16
CA LYS A 52 12.13 10.73 -9.54
C LYS A 52 12.74 10.01 -10.74
N TRP A 53 12.74 8.68 -10.75
CA TRP A 53 13.24 7.89 -11.87
C TRP A 53 12.33 7.98 -13.09
N GLU A 54 11.00 7.96 -12.93
CA GLU A 54 10.06 8.21 -14.02
C GLU A 54 10.35 9.54 -14.71
N ARG A 55 10.48 10.63 -13.94
CA ARG A 55 10.84 11.95 -14.49
C ARG A 55 12.20 11.96 -15.20
N ARG A 56 13.18 11.19 -14.73
CA ARG A 56 14.49 11.07 -15.39
C ARG A 56 14.40 10.29 -16.70
N ILE A 57 13.59 9.24 -16.75
CA ILE A 57 13.32 8.44 -17.95
C ILE A 57 12.66 9.31 -19.01
N THR A 58 11.58 10.03 -18.67
CA THR A 58 10.87 10.92 -19.59
C THR A 58 11.76 12.02 -20.18
N ARG A 59 12.77 12.47 -19.42
CA ARG A 59 13.71 13.50 -19.85
C ARG A 59 14.96 12.96 -20.56
N SER A 60 15.13 11.65 -20.64
CA SER A 60 16.29 11.05 -21.30
C SER A 60 16.08 11.06 -22.81
N GLY A 61 16.96 11.76 -23.55
CA GLY A 61 17.02 11.66 -25.01
C GLY A 61 17.83 10.47 -25.52
N ASP A 62 18.38 9.65 -24.61
CA ASP A 62 19.13 8.43 -24.92
C ASP A 62 18.33 7.20 -24.46
N ASP A 63 17.95 6.36 -25.43
CA ASP A 63 17.15 5.16 -25.21
C ASP A 63 17.89 4.06 -24.45
N LEU A 64 19.19 3.87 -24.67
CA LEU A 64 20.00 2.89 -23.94
C LEU A 64 20.14 3.29 -22.48
N LYS A 65 20.31 4.59 -22.22
CA LYS A 65 20.30 5.13 -20.86
C LYS A 65 18.91 5.01 -20.23
N ALA A 66 17.84 5.35 -20.95
CA ALA A 66 16.46 5.23 -20.46
C ALA A 66 16.11 3.78 -20.11
N ASN A 67 16.54 2.81 -20.92
CA ASN A 67 16.36 1.38 -20.66
C ASN A 67 17.05 0.93 -19.36
N ARG A 68 18.28 1.42 -19.09
CA ARG A 68 18.96 1.14 -17.81
C ARG A 68 18.23 1.77 -16.63
N MET A 69 17.72 2.98 -16.78
CA MET A 69 16.91 3.63 -15.74
C MET A 69 15.59 2.92 -15.47
N ARG A 70 14.93 2.37 -16.51
CA ARG A 70 13.72 1.55 -16.38
C ARG A 70 13.96 0.37 -15.44
N ARG A 71 15.09 -0.34 -15.55
CA ARG A 71 15.44 -1.43 -14.61
C ARG A 71 15.51 -0.99 -13.15
N VAL A 72 15.99 0.24 -12.89
CA VAL A 72 16.02 0.80 -11.53
C VAL A 72 14.61 1.14 -11.05
N ARG A 73 13.79 1.73 -11.93
CA ARG A 73 12.37 2.00 -11.67
C ARG A 73 11.61 0.71 -11.37
N ASP A 74 11.82 -0.35 -12.15
CA ASP A 74 11.15 -1.64 -12.00
C ASP A 74 11.46 -2.25 -10.64
N ARG A 75 12.75 -2.27 -10.24
CA ARG A 75 13.14 -2.73 -8.90
C ARG A 75 12.50 -1.93 -7.76
N LEU A 76 12.34 -0.61 -7.92
CA LEU A 76 11.64 0.22 -6.93
C LEU A 76 10.14 -0.08 -6.89
N SER A 77 9.54 -0.39 -8.04
CA SER A 77 8.15 -0.83 -8.14
C SER A 77 7.95 -2.16 -7.41
N ASP A 78 8.85 -3.12 -7.59
CA ASP A 78 8.81 -4.40 -6.89
C ASP A 78 8.92 -4.21 -5.37
N GLN A 79 9.83 -3.33 -4.92
CA GLN A 79 9.96 -2.99 -3.50
C GLN A 79 8.69 -2.32 -2.96
N LEU A 80 8.06 -1.45 -3.74
CA LEU A 80 6.81 -0.80 -3.36
C LEU A 80 5.67 -1.81 -3.22
N ASN A 81 5.55 -2.75 -4.15
CA ASN A 81 4.56 -3.83 -4.12
C ASN A 81 4.79 -4.77 -2.93
N MET A 82 6.04 -5.18 -2.70
CA MET A 82 6.39 -5.98 -1.53
C MET A 82 6.08 -5.24 -0.22
N HIS A 83 6.41 -3.95 -0.11
CA HIS A 83 6.08 -3.13 1.07
C HIS A 83 4.57 -2.99 1.27
N TRP A 84 3.81 -2.86 0.18
CA TRP A 84 2.35 -2.84 0.22
C TRP A 84 1.79 -4.12 0.83
N ASP A 85 2.20 -5.28 0.29
CA ASP A 85 1.68 -6.58 0.73
C ASP A 85 2.12 -6.95 2.14
N THR A 86 3.39 -6.71 2.48
CA THR A 86 3.98 -7.19 3.74
C THR A 86 3.80 -6.22 4.91
N CYS A 87 3.78 -4.91 4.66
CA CYS A 87 3.77 -3.91 5.73
C CYS A 87 2.46 -3.12 5.82
N ILE A 88 1.71 -2.96 4.72
CA ILE A 88 0.49 -2.15 4.72
C ILE A 88 -0.74 -3.05 4.86
N LYS A 89 -0.90 -4.08 4.02
CA LYS A 89 -2.07 -4.97 4.08
C LYS A 89 -2.18 -5.71 5.39
N THR A 90 -1.06 -6.21 5.90
CA THR A 90 -1.00 -7.00 7.14
C THR A 90 -1.60 -6.25 8.32
N GLN A 91 -1.50 -4.92 8.36
CA GLN A 91 -2.08 -4.08 9.42
C GLN A 91 -3.61 -4.06 9.45
N PHE A 92 -4.27 -4.44 8.35
CA PHE A 92 -5.73 -4.46 8.26
C PHE A 92 -6.31 -5.86 8.13
N LEU A 93 -5.53 -6.81 7.61
CA LEU A 93 -5.96 -8.19 7.38
C LEU A 93 -5.60 -9.15 8.52
N ALA A 94 -4.64 -8.81 9.39
CA ALA A 94 -4.36 -9.58 10.60
C ALA A 94 -5.18 -9.01 11.77
N PRO A 95 -6.24 -9.68 12.25
CA PRO A 95 -6.80 -9.34 13.54
C PRO A 95 -5.78 -9.75 14.61
N GLU A 96 -5.09 -8.79 15.22
CA GLU A 96 -4.49 -9.07 16.52
C GLU A 96 -5.62 -9.54 17.46
N LYS A 97 -5.53 -10.78 17.93
CA LYS A 97 -6.42 -11.29 18.97
C LYS A 97 -6.26 -10.31 20.16
N PRO A 98 -7.32 -9.65 20.63
CA PRO A 98 -7.19 -8.70 21.73
C PRO A 98 -6.54 -9.40 22.91
N ALA A 99 -5.40 -8.87 23.38
CA ALA A 99 -4.82 -9.32 24.63
C ALA A 99 -5.85 -9.08 25.74
N GLY A 100 -6.24 -10.16 26.43
CA GLY A 100 -7.26 -10.13 27.49
C GLY A 100 -8.65 -10.62 27.08
N LEU A 101 -8.87 -11.05 25.83
CA LEU A 101 -10.14 -11.68 25.46
C LEU A 101 -10.34 -13.02 26.17
N ASP A 102 -9.26 -13.76 26.41
CA ASP A 102 -9.29 -15.02 27.15
C ASP A 102 -9.63 -14.78 28.64
N ALA A 103 -9.07 -13.72 29.25
CA ALA A 103 -9.39 -13.33 30.62
C ALA A 103 -10.84 -12.83 30.76
N PHE A 104 -11.35 -12.09 29.77
CA PHE A 104 -12.74 -11.65 29.76
C PHE A 104 -13.70 -12.84 29.60
N LEU A 105 -13.42 -13.79 28.69
CA LEU A 105 -14.28 -14.98 28.50
C LEU A 105 -14.33 -15.87 29.75
N GLU A 106 -13.20 -16.07 30.44
CA GLU A 106 -13.17 -16.74 31.74
C GLU A 106 -13.99 -16.01 32.81
N GLU A 107 -13.98 -14.67 32.82
CA GLU A 107 -14.71 -13.87 33.82
C GLU A 107 -16.23 -13.86 33.60
N VAL A 108 -16.72 -13.98 32.35
CA VAL A 108 -18.17 -14.11 32.04
C VAL A 108 -18.67 -15.56 31.93
N GLY A 109 -17.81 -16.56 32.16
CA GLY A 109 -18.20 -17.97 32.23
C GLY A 109 -18.62 -18.60 30.90
N LEU A 110 -17.93 -18.23 29.81
CA LEU A 110 -18.05 -18.83 28.48
C LEU A 110 -16.78 -19.58 28.09
#